data_AF-A0A178BAV4-F1
#
_entry.id   AF-A0A178BAV4-F1
#
_cell.length_a   1.000
_cell.length_b   1.000
_cell.length_c   1.000
_cell.angle_alpha   90.00
_cell.angle_beta   90.00
_cell.angle_gamma   90.00
#
_symmetry.space_group_name_H-M   'P 1'
#
loop_
_entity.id
_entity.type
_entity.pdbx_description
1 polymer ?
#
loop_
_entity_poly.entity_id
_entity_poly.type
_entity_poly.pdbx_seq_one_letter_code
_entity_poly.pdbx_strand_id
1 'polypeptide(L)'
;MPPSSPHAGMARTAVVFAQLVVAGKHHGIRPFVVPLNDESGAMSRGVSCTLFPGRPGAKAIDHSSTSFTNVPLPAGALLGRMSGSLEDERWAFLHAIHRVTVGTLCLSTSNATVLRVSGCIAGRYSAQRRVGAPKAVPIISFSTQHGPIARILAHAVVFDNWALESTQMFMASLGKLDMLNVIGGVYKATVLSYTQKALSDLVDRCGWQGLYAHNQISELWLAEKGNSIAEGDFVVLCIRLTSEILLGRYAPPKARDAQSLLARHETGVWEEARQIFASLKGGHRGPEFNARILPLSLPLVQATGQRMAYEAAKYALVHGSAHGLTMTPQVLDLFECTCIMEDPSWYVENGIMSRQELLNRNVNAVENMLPLLGEMINDEAVDAFIVAPMVKEDRLASFFSSLPSFHGLGADIIRAKL
;
A
#
# COMPACT_ATOMS: atom_id res chain seq x y z
N MET A 1 -10.75 -10.82 1.79
CA MET A 1 -11.74 -11.85 2.16
C MET A 1 -11.14 -12.69 3.27
N PRO A 2 -11.77 -12.74 4.45
CA PRO A 2 -11.31 -13.58 5.54
C PRO A 2 -11.44 -15.06 5.14
N PRO A 3 -10.55 -15.92 5.62
CA PRO A 3 -10.58 -17.34 5.32
C PRO A 3 -11.81 -17.99 5.97
N SER A 4 -12.63 -18.70 5.17
CA SER A 4 -13.86 -19.35 5.65
C SER A 4 -13.93 -20.85 5.42
N SER A 5 -12.94 -21.44 4.73
CA SER A 5 -12.89 -22.90 4.50
C SER A 5 -12.45 -23.70 5.73
N PRO A 6 -12.76 -25.00 5.82
CA PRO A 6 -12.26 -25.83 6.91
C PRO A 6 -10.78 -26.25 6.74
N HIS A 7 -10.09 -25.79 5.68
CA HIS A 7 -8.76 -26.31 5.29
C HIS A 7 -7.68 -26.17 6.37
N ALA A 8 -7.78 -25.15 7.22
CA ALA A 8 -6.83 -24.94 8.32
C ALA A 8 -7.06 -25.85 9.54
N GLY A 9 -8.05 -26.75 9.51
CA GLY A 9 -8.30 -27.72 10.58
C GLY A 9 -8.71 -27.08 11.90
N MET A 10 -9.49 -25.99 11.87
CA MET A 10 -9.95 -25.27 13.06
C MET A 10 -11.40 -24.85 12.91
N ALA A 11 -12.13 -24.77 14.03
CA ALA A 11 -13.48 -24.23 14.06
C ALA A 11 -13.49 -22.76 13.61
N ARG A 12 -14.49 -22.38 12.80
CA ARG A 12 -14.61 -21.00 12.30
C ARG A 12 -16.00 -20.45 12.55
N THR A 13 -16.03 -19.17 12.93
CA THR A 13 -17.24 -18.36 13.06
C THR A 13 -17.02 -17.07 12.26
N ALA A 14 -18.04 -16.64 11.53
CA ALA A 14 -17.98 -15.41 10.75
C ALA A 14 -18.96 -14.37 11.28
N VAL A 15 -18.63 -13.11 11.04
CA VAL A 15 -19.59 -12.00 11.05
C VAL A 15 -20.11 -11.82 9.63
N VAL A 16 -21.33 -12.27 9.39
CA VAL A 16 -22.00 -12.22 8.09
C VAL A 16 -22.88 -10.98 8.03
N PHE A 17 -22.65 -10.11 7.06
CA PHE A 17 -23.53 -8.96 6.81
C PHE A 17 -24.65 -9.37 5.86
N ALA A 18 -25.90 -9.25 6.29
CA ALA A 18 -27.08 -9.64 5.52
C ALA A 18 -28.23 -8.64 5.70
N GLN A 19 -29.15 -8.57 4.74
CA GLN A 19 -30.36 -7.76 4.83
C GLN A 19 -31.26 -8.30 5.96
N LEU A 20 -31.49 -7.50 7.01
CA LEU A 20 -32.45 -7.85 8.06
C LEU A 20 -33.87 -7.67 7.52
N VAL A 21 -34.70 -8.71 7.65
CA VAL A 21 -36.11 -8.68 7.27
C VAL A 21 -36.96 -9.13 8.47
N VAL A 22 -37.90 -8.29 8.90
CA VAL A 22 -38.80 -8.56 10.03
C VAL A 22 -40.23 -8.31 9.59
N ALA A 23 -41.11 -9.31 9.73
CA ALA A 23 -42.51 -9.23 9.28
C ALA A 23 -42.65 -8.70 7.83
N GLY A 24 -41.78 -9.15 6.93
CA GLY A 24 -41.74 -8.75 5.52
C GLY A 24 -41.16 -7.36 5.24
N LYS A 25 -40.66 -6.64 6.25
CA LYS A 25 -40.05 -5.30 6.09
C LYS A 25 -38.53 -5.36 6.15
N HIS A 26 -37.86 -4.58 5.30
CA HIS A 26 -36.40 -4.42 5.27
C HIS A 26 -35.93 -3.45 6.35
N HIS A 27 -34.83 -3.81 7.04
CA HIS A 27 -34.22 -3.03 8.12
C HIS A 27 -32.71 -2.80 7.90
N GLY A 28 -32.32 -2.57 6.64
CA GLY A 28 -30.92 -2.43 6.22
C GLY A 28 -30.03 -3.68 6.38
N ILE A 29 -28.75 -3.53 5.99
CA ILE A 29 -27.73 -4.57 6.11
C ILE A 29 -27.20 -4.62 7.54
N ARG A 30 -27.24 -5.80 8.17
CA ARG A 30 -26.90 -6.01 9.59
C ARG A 30 -25.90 -7.15 9.77
N PRO A 31 -24.99 -7.08 10.76
CA PRO A 31 -24.04 -8.13 11.08
C PRO A 31 -24.64 -9.24 11.95
N PHE A 32 -24.40 -10.50 11.56
CA PHE A 32 -24.82 -11.71 12.26
C PHE A 32 -23.61 -12.60 12.58
N VAL A 33 -23.54 -13.15 13.78
CA VAL A 33 -22.55 -14.16 14.16
C VAL A 33 -23.04 -15.53 13.68
N VAL A 34 -22.27 -16.17 12.80
CA VAL A 34 -22.64 -17.44 12.16
C VAL A 34 -21.51 -18.46 12.31
N PRO A 35 -21.74 -19.57 13.03
CA PRO A 35 -20.82 -20.71 13.01
C PRO A 35 -20.71 -21.28 11.59
N LEU A 36 -19.49 -21.50 11.10
CA LEU A 36 -19.24 -21.99 9.74
C LEU A 36 -18.89 -23.48 9.74
N ASN A 37 -17.96 -23.90 10.58
CA ASN A 37 -17.53 -25.28 10.73
C ASN A 37 -17.04 -25.55 12.16
N ASP A 38 -17.04 -26.81 12.56
CA ASP A 38 -16.48 -27.27 13.83
C ASP A 38 -14.99 -27.60 13.74
N GLU A 39 -14.40 -28.05 14.85
CA GLU A 39 -12.98 -28.42 14.95
C GLU A 39 -12.59 -29.61 14.07
N SER A 40 -13.55 -30.47 13.70
CA SER A 40 -13.31 -31.57 12.77
C SER A 40 -13.23 -31.11 11.31
N GLY A 41 -13.61 -29.86 11.03
CA GLY A 41 -13.76 -29.32 9.69
C GLY A 41 -15.12 -29.59 9.06
N ALA A 42 -16.07 -30.19 9.80
CA ALA A 42 -17.41 -30.40 9.31
C ALA A 42 -18.17 -29.06 9.23
N MET A 43 -18.75 -28.77 8.07
CA MET A 43 -19.53 -27.55 7.87
C MET A 43 -20.83 -27.59 8.69
N SER A 44 -21.21 -26.43 9.23
CA SER A 44 -22.48 -26.25 9.94
C SER A 44 -23.68 -26.49 9.02
N ARG A 45 -24.79 -26.96 9.58
CA ARG A 45 -26.01 -27.27 8.81
C ARG A 45 -26.46 -26.06 7.99
N GLY A 46 -26.61 -26.27 6.68
CA GLY A 46 -27.04 -25.23 5.75
C GLY A 46 -25.94 -24.25 5.35
N VAL A 47 -24.70 -24.44 5.82
CA VAL A 47 -23.52 -23.67 5.38
C VAL A 47 -22.73 -24.51 4.38
N SER A 48 -22.37 -23.94 3.25
CA SER A 48 -21.44 -24.55 2.29
C SER A 48 -20.30 -23.60 1.95
N CYS A 49 -19.14 -24.16 1.65
CA CYS A 49 -17.94 -23.40 1.32
C CYS A 49 -17.27 -24.00 0.08
N THR A 50 -16.98 -23.15 -0.91
CA THR A 50 -16.26 -23.51 -2.12
C THR A 50 -14.93 -22.78 -2.14
N LEU A 51 -13.82 -23.52 -2.05
CA LEU A 51 -12.47 -22.97 -2.07
C LEU A 51 -12.09 -22.50 -3.48
N PHE A 52 -11.48 -21.31 -3.57
CA PHE A 52 -10.90 -20.81 -4.80
C PHE A 52 -9.46 -21.33 -4.99
N PRO A 53 -8.98 -21.43 -6.24
CA PRO A 53 -7.56 -21.69 -6.49
C PRO A 53 -6.67 -20.68 -5.77
N GLY A 54 -5.46 -21.11 -5.39
CA GLY A 54 -4.46 -20.24 -4.79
C GLY A 54 -4.13 -19.07 -5.73
N ARG A 55 -4.06 -17.86 -5.16
CA ARG A 55 -3.65 -16.66 -5.90
C ARG A 55 -2.16 -16.36 -5.69
N PRO A 56 -1.49 -15.73 -6.67
CA PRO A 56 -0.14 -15.19 -6.48
C PRO A 56 -0.07 -14.17 -5.32
N GLY A 57 1.11 -14.05 -4.71
CA GLY A 57 1.35 -13.14 -3.59
C GLY A 57 0.98 -13.76 -2.24
N ALA A 58 -0.18 -13.37 -1.67
CA ALA A 58 -0.57 -13.83 -0.33
C ALA A 58 -1.09 -15.29 -0.33
N LYS A 59 -0.16 -16.24 -0.47
CA LYS A 59 -0.41 -17.68 -0.60
C LYS A 59 -0.93 -18.36 0.68
N ALA A 60 -0.76 -17.74 1.84
CA ALA A 60 -1.09 -18.34 3.14
C ALA A 60 -2.58 -18.24 3.51
N ILE A 61 -3.39 -17.51 2.73
CA ILE A 61 -4.80 -17.27 3.04
C ILE A 61 -5.67 -18.03 2.05
N ASP A 62 -6.55 -18.90 2.56
CA ASP A 62 -7.59 -19.54 1.77
C ASP A 62 -8.70 -18.54 1.45
N HIS A 63 -9.02 -18.39 0.17
CA HIS A 63 -10.16 -17.60 -0.29
C HIS A 63 -11.26 -18.54 -0.77
N SER A 64 -12.50 -18.22 -0.40
CA SER A 64 -13.63 -19.10 -0.65
C SER A 64 -14.92 -18.32 -0.86
N SER A 65 -15.84 -18.93 -1.58
CA SER A 65 -17.26 -18.54 -1.57
C SER A 65 -17.96 -19.29 -0.44
N THR A 66 -18.78 -18.62 0.35
CA THR A 66 -19.58 -19.24 1.42
C THR A 66 -21.06 -18.96 1.19
N SER A 67 -21.87 -20.01 1.19
CA SER A 67 -23.32 -19.93 0.95
C SER A 67 -24.10 -20.43 2.15
N PHE A 68 -25.27 -19.82 2.36
CA PHE A 68 -26.15 -20.12 3.50
C PHE A 68 -27.53 -20.51 2.97
N THR A 69 -28.06 -21.64 3.42
CA THR A 69 -29.38 -22.17 3.04
C THR A 69 -30.18 -22.47 4.30
N ASN A 70 -31.13 -21.59 4.62
CA ASN A 70 -32.03 -21.70 5.78
C ASN A 70 -31.30 -22.03 7.10
N VAL A 71 -30.19 -21.33 7.37
CA VAL A 71 -29.38 -21.53 8.58
C VAL A 71 -30.12 -20.93 9.78
N PRO A 72 -30.57 -21.75 10.75
CA PRO A 72 -31.24 -21.23 11.94
C PRO A 72 -30.23 -20.55 12.87
N LEU A 73 -30.53 -19.32 13.30
CA LEU A 73 -29.71 -18.56 14.23
C LEU A 73 -30.55 -18.11 15.43
N PRO A 74 -30.00 -18.13 16.66
CA PRO A 74 -30.66 -17.53 17.81
C PRO A 74 -30.75 -16.01 17.65
N ALA A 75 -31.70 -15.36 18.35
CA ALA A 75 -31.84 -13.90 18.30
C ALA A 75 -30.55 -13.15 18.71
N GLY A 76 -29.76 -13.72 19.63
CA GLY A 76 -28.47 -13.18 20.06
C GLY A 76 -27.36 -13.25 19.00
N ALA A 77 -27.59 -13.89 17.85
CA ALA A 77 -26.64 -13.85 16.73
C ALA A 77 -26.59 -12.48 16.05
N LEU A 78 -27.65 -11.67 16.15
CA LEU A 78 -27.66 -10.30 15.62
C LEU A 78 -26.79 -9.39 16.49
N LEU A 79 -25.76 -8.78 15.90
CA LEU A 79 -24.96 -7.78 16.58
C LEU A 79 -25.66 -6.42 16.52
N GLY A 80 -26.03 -5.89 17.70
CA GLY A 80 -26.78 -4.65 17.87
C GLY A 80 -28.27 -4.86 18.14
N ARG A 81 -29.04 -3.77 18.19
CA ARG A 81 -30.49 -3.81 18.51
C ARG A 81 -31.35 -4.05 17.26
N MET A 82 -32.45 -4.79 17.38
CA MET A 82 -33.45 -4.92 16.31
C MET A 82 -34.14 -3.59 16.00
N SER A 83 -34.42 -2.79 17.04
CA SER A 83 -34.96 -1.43 16.94
C SER A 83 -33.82 -0.42 16.83
N GLY A 84 -33.53 0.01 15.60
CA GLY A 84 -32.67 1.14 15.30
C GLY A 84 -33.38 2.02 14.27
N SER A 85 -33.40 3.33 14.51
CA SER A 85 -33.96 4.33 13.61
C SER A 85 -33.41 4.14 12.18
N LEU A 86 -34.31 4.04 11.21
CA LEU A 86 -34.06 3.94 9.76
C LEU A 86 -33.77 5.32 9.13
N GLU A 87 -33.57 6.37 9.93
CA GLU A 87 -33.45 7.74 9.41
C GLU A 87 -32.23 7.90 8.47
N ASP A 88 -31.20 7.04 8.58
CA ASP A 88 -30.14 6.92 7.58
C ASP A 88 -29.54 5.50 7.56
N GLU A 89 -30.09 4.61 6.72
CA GLU A 89 -29.59 3.24 6.52
C GLU A 89 -28.11 3.19 6.10
N ARG A 90 -27.66 4.19 5.32
CA ARG A 90 -26.29 4.28 4.86
C ARG A 90 -25.36 4.58 6.02
N TRP A 91 -25.72 5.55 6.87
CA TRP A 91 -24.93 5.87 8.06
C TRP A 91 -24.86 4.68 9.03
N ALA A 92 -25.98 3.99 9.26
CA ALA A 92 -26.03 2.80 10.10
C ALA A 92 -25.10 1.69 9.57
N PHE A 93 -25.09 1.45 8.26
CA PHE A 93 -24.16 0.49 7.64
C PHE A 93 -22.70 0.91 7.80
N LEU A 94 -22.36 2.17 7.49
CA LEU A 94 -20.99 2.70 7.65
C LEU A 94 -20.50 2.58 9.10
N HIS A 95 -21.37 2.82 10.07
CA HIS A 95 -21.06 2.64 11.48
C HIS A 95 -20.84 1.16 11.84
N ALA A 96 -21.64 0.24 11.28
CA ALA A 96 -21.48 -1.20 11.50
C ALA A 96 -20.16 -1.74 10.92
N ILE A 97 -19.65 -1.14 9.83
CA ILE A 97 -18.38 -1.52 9.20
C ILE A 97 -17.19 -0.66 9.63
N HIS A 98 -17.28 0.15 10.70
CA HIS A 98 -16.21 1.09 11.09
C HIS A 98 -14.82 0.44 11.27
N ARG A 99 -14.75 -0.86 11.56
CA ARG A 99 -13.49 -1.63 11.64
C ARG A 99 -12.75 -1.72 10.30
N VAL A 100 -13.45 -1.58 9.17
CA VAL A 100 -12.82 -1.47 7.84
C VAL A 100 -11.83 -0.32 7.83
N THR A 101 -12.18 0.83 8.41
CA THR A 101 -11.30 2.00 8.49
C THR A 101 -10.04 1.74 9.33
N VAL A 102 -10.13 0.90 10.37
CA VAL A 102 -8.95 0.44 11.13
C VAL A 102 -8.04 -0.41 10.23
N GLY A 103 -8.63 -1.34 9.48
CA GLY A 103 -7.93 -2.16 8.49
C GLY A 103 -7.29 -1.34 7.37
N THR A 104 -7.97 -0.30 6.90
CA THR A 104 -7.47 0.64 5.88
C THR A 104 -6.11 1.22 6.28
N LEU A 105 -5.95 1.69 7.53
CA LEU A 105 -4.67 2.21 8.01
C LEU A 105 -3.69 1.07 8.32
N CYS A 106 -4.09 0.14 9.20
CA CYS A 106 -3.19 -0.89 9.74
C CYS A 106 -2.61 -1.81 8.66
N LEU A 107 -3.41 -2.19 7.66
CA LEU A 107 -2.89 -3.03 6.57
C LEU A 107 -1.96 -2.23 5.67
N SER A 108 -2.19 -0.93 5.50
CA SER A 108 -1.33 -0.08 4.67
C SER A 108 0.04 0.18 5.29
N THR A 109 0.17 0.15 6.62
CA THR A 109 1.47 0.39 7.27
C THR A 109 2.51 -0.71 6.97
N SER A 110 2.08 -1.92 6.57
CA SER A 110 3.00 -3.00 6.16
C SER A 110 3.91 -2.60 4.99
N ASN A 111 3.45 -1.67 4.15
CA ASN A 111 4.15 -1.29 2.93
C ASN A 111 5.52 -0.68 3.23
N ALA A 112 5.70 0.04 4.33
CA ALA A 112 7.02 0.56 4.71
C ALA A 112 8.05 -0.58 4.84
N THR A 113 7.66 -1.70 5.46
CA THR A 113 8.51 -2.90 5.56
C THR A 113 8.70 -3.57 4.20
N VAL A 114 7.64 -3.68 3.39
CA VAL A 114 7.74 -4.28 2.05
C VAL A 114 8.71 -3.51 1.15
N LEU A 115 8.63 -2.17 1.14
CA LEU A 115 9.55 -1.29 0.41
C LEU A 115 10.99 -1.50 0.88
N ARG A 116 11.22 -1.55 2.20
CA ARG A 116 12.53 -1.79 2.81
C ARG A 116 13.14 -3.13 2.39
N VAL A 117 12.37 -4.22 2.56
CA VAL A 117 12.78 -5.59 2.19
C VAL A 117 13.09 -5.66 0.70
N SER A 118 12.22 -5.12 -0.15
CA SER A 118 12.38 -5.18 -1.61
C SER A 118 13.57 -4.35 -2.08
N GLY A 119 13.79 -3.17 -1.48
CA GLY A 119 14.97 -2.34 -1.71
C GLY A 119 16.27 -3.03 -1.33
N CYS A 120 16.31 -3.71 -0.18
CA CYS A 120 17.48 -4.49 0.25
C CYS A 120 17.76 -5.66 -0.69
N ILE A 121 16.73 -6.41 -1.08
CA ILE A 121 16.86 -7.53 -2.02
C ILE A 121 17.43 -7.04 -3.36
N ALA A 122 16.83 -6.01 -3.97
CA ALA A 122 17.26 -5.45 -5.23
C ALA A 122 18.66 -4.84 -5.13
N GLY A 123 18.97 -4.13 -4.04
CA GLY A 123 20.27 -3.54 -3.77
C GLY A 123 21.39 -4.58 -3.68
N ARG A 124 21.21 -5.61 -2.86
CA ARG A 124 22.19 -6.69 -2.68
C ARG A 124 22.42 -7.47 -3.97
N TYR A 125 21.35 -7.79 -4.71
CA TYR A 125 21.46 -8.40 -6.03
C TYR A 125 22.26 -7.49 -6.99
N SER A 126 21.95 -6.19 -7.01
CA SER A 126 22.59 -5.22 -7.91
C SER A 126 24.07 -4.98 -7.62
N ALA A 127 24.48 -5.14 -6.36
CA ALA A 127 25.87 -5.03 -5.94
C ALA A 127 26.71 -6.25 -6.38
N GLN A 128 26.08 -7.43 -6.50
CA GLN A 128 26.72 -8.68 -6.91
C GLN A 128 26.68 -8.89 -8.42
N ARG A 129 25.56 -8.57 -9.07
CA ARG A 129 25.37 -8.81 -10.50
C ARG A 129 26.27 -7.90 -11.32
N ARG A 130 27.14 -8.49 -12.15
CA ARG A 130 28.06 -7.75 -13.01
C ARG A 130 27.67 -7.82 -14.49
N VAL A 131 27.98 -6.75 -15.23
CA VAL A 131 27.79 -6.64 -16.68
C VAL A 131 28.96 -5.93 -17.35
N GLY A 132 29.10 -6.12 -18.66
CA GLY A 132 30.12 -5.49 -19.50
C GLY A 132 31.38 -6.33 -19.70
N ALA A 133 32.13 -5.99 -20.75
CA ALA A 133 33.42 -6.57 -21.12
C ALA A 133 34.36 -5.45 -21.62
N PRO A 134 35.69 -5.54 -21.43
CA PRO A 134 36.44 -6.64 -20.80
C PRO A 134 36.43 -6.62 -19.26
N LYS A 135 36.09 -5.48 -18.62
CA LYS A 135 36.01 -5.36 -17.16
C LYS A 135 34.55 -5.28 -16.72
N ALA A 136 34.07 -6.34 -16.08
CA ALA A 136 32.70 -6.40 -15.59
C ALA A 136 32.50 -5.51 -14.35
N VAL A 137 31.49 -4.64 -14.39
CA VAL A 137 31.13 -3.73 -13.28
C VAL A 137 29.80 -4.15 -12.64
N PRO A 138 29.61 -3.97 -11.33
CA PRO A 138 28.32 -4.19 -10.67
C PRO A 138 27.23 -3.32 -11.28
N ILE A 139 26.04 -3.86 -11.52
CA ILE A 139 24.95 -3.07 -12.13
C ILE A 139 24.50 -1.91 -11.23
N ILE A 140 24.70 -1.99 -9.91
CA ILE A 140 24.40 -0.88 -8.99
C ILE A 140 25.19 0.40 -9.31
N SER A 141 26.28 0.34 -10.08
CA SER A 141 27.04 1.53 -10.47
C SER A 141 26.29 2.44 -11.45
N PHE A 142 25.23 1.97 -12.11
CA PHE A 142 24.44 2.77 -13.06
C PHE A 142 23.31 3.51 -12.35
N SER A 143 23.09 4.78 -12.70
CA SER A 143 22.04 5.62 -12.08
C SER A 143 20.62 5.13 -12.33
N THR A 144 20.41 4.48 -13.46
CA THR A 144 19.17 3.78 -13.79
C THR A 144 18.92 2.56 -12.89
N GLN A 145 19.95 2.03 -12.22
CA GLN A 145 19.85 0.93 -11.26
C GLN A 145 19.76 1.43 -9.82
N HIS A 146 20.72 2.25 -9.35
CA HIS A 146 20.74 2.70 -7.96
C HIS A 146 19.68 3.76 -7.65
N GLY A 147 19.25 4.55 -8.63
CA GLY A 147 18.24 5.59 -8.44
C GLY A 147 16.92 5.05 -7.90
N PRO A 148 16.28 4.07 -8.56
CA PRO A 148 15.07 3.41 -8.03
C PRO A 148 15.25 2.77 -6.66
N ILE A 149 16.40 2.13 -6.41
CA ILE A 149 16.71 1.46 -5.13
C ILE A 149 16.87 2.51 -4.00
N ALA A 150 17.56 3.62 -4.26
CA ALA A 150 17.68 4.71 -3.30
C ALA A 150 16.31 5.32 -2.98
N ARG A 151 15.45 5.53 -4.00
CA ARG A 151 14.11 6.10 -3.80
C ARG A 151 13.22 5.20 -2.97
N ILE A 152 13.17 3.90 -3.27
CA ILE A 152 12.30 2.98 -2.54
C ILE A 152 12.72 2.85 -1.07
N LEU A 153 14.03 2.86 -0.79
CA LEU A 153 14.55 2.85 0.56
C LEU A 153 14.26 4.17 1.30
N ALA A 154 14.39 5.32 0.64
CA ALA A 154 14.01 6.60 1.23
C ALA A 154 12.51 6.65 1.59
N HIS A 155 11.64 6.16 0.70
CA HIS A 155 10.20 6.07 0.97
C HIS A 155 9.87 5.10 2.10
N ALA A 156 10.61 3.98 2.22
CA ALA A 156 10.44 3.08 3.34
C ALA A 156 10.66 3.78 4.68
N VAL A 157 11.72 4.59 4.80
CA VAL A 157 12.02 5.37 6.03
C VAL A 157 10.94 6.42 6.30
N VAL A 158 10.54 7.17 5.27
CA VAL A 158 9.52 8.22 5.41
C VAL A 158 8.15 7.64 5.79
N PHE A 159 7.72 6.59 5.11
CA PHE A 159 6.43 5.96 5.39
C PHE A 159 6.40 5.26 6.75
N ASP A 160 7.52 4.71 7.23
CA ASP A 160 7.60 4.13 8.58
C ASP A 160 7.36 5.20 9.67
N ASN A 161 8.03 6.36 9.55
CA ASN A 161 7.82 7.49 10.46
C ASN A 161 6.40 8.06 10.35
N TRP A 162 5.87 8.18 9.13
CA TRP A 162 4.51 8.65 8.91
C TRP A 162 3.45 7.66 9.42
N ALA A 163 3.73 6.35 9.43
CA ALA A 163 2.85 5.33 10.00
C ALA A 163 2.66 5.54 11.51
N LEU A 164 3.74 5.83 12.24
CA LEU A 164 3.71 6.12 13.67
C LEU A 164 2.83 7.34 13.96
N GLU A 165 3.07 8.44 13.25
CA GLU A 165 2.31 9.67 13.43
C GLU A 165 0.84 9.49 13.03
N SER A 166 0.57 8.84 11.90
CA SER A 166 -0.79 8.54 11.43
C SER A 166 -1.54 7.66 12.43
N THR A 167 -0.86 6.71 13.07
CA THR A 167 -1.43 5.87 14.13
C THR A 167 -1.81 6.72 15.34
N GLN A 168 -0.93 7.63 15.78
CA GLN A 168 -1.24 8.54 16.89
C GLN A 168 -2.43 9.45 16.57
N MET A 169 -2.45 10.05 15.38
CA MET A 169 -3.56 10.88 14.91
C MET A 169 -4.87 10.09 14.82
N PHE A 170 -4.81 8.85 14.35
CA PHE A 170 -5.96 7.95 14.26
C PHE A 170 -6.52 7.63 15.64
N MET A 171 -5.65 7.27 16.59
CA MET A 171 -6.03 6.97 17.98
C MET A 171 -6.61 8.21 18.68
N ALA A 172 -6.04 9.40 18.45
CA ALA A 172 -6.57 10.66 18.98
C ALA A 172 -7.92 11.07 18.36
N SER A 173 -8.30 10.45 17.22
CA SER A 173 -9.52 10.74 16.48
C SER A 173 -10.61 9.67 16.64
N LEU A 174 -10.43 8.71 17.57
CA LEU A 174 -11.44 7.70 17.85
C LEU A 174 -12.80 8.35 18.17
N GLY A 175 -13.86 7.78 17.60
CA GLY A 175 -15.22 8.35 17.66
C GLY A 175 -15.53 9.40 16.58
N LYS A 176 -14.54 9.89 15.83
CA LYS A 176 -14.73 10.82 14.71
C LYS A 176 -14.51 10.10 13.38
N LEU A 177 -15.51 9.32 12.94
CA LEU A 177 -15.41 8.44 11.77
C LEU A 177 -14.91 9.15 10.50
N ASP A 178 -15.30 10.40 10.30
CA ASP A 178 -14.86 11.20 9.16
C ASP A 178 -13.35 11.44 9.16
N MET A 179 -12.78 11.81 10.32
CA MET A 179 -11.33 11.98 10.47
C MET A 179 -10.58 10.66 10.30
N LEU A 180 -11.13 9.55 10.81
CA LEU A 180 -10.54 8.22 10.63
C LEU A 180 -10.48 7.84 9.14
N ASN A 181 -11.55 8.13 8.39
CA ASN A 181 -11.60 7.87 6.95
C ASN A 181 -10.60 8.73 6.17
N VAL A 182 -10.43 10.00 6.55
CA VAL A 182 -9.43 10.89 5.95
C VAL A 182 -8.02 10.37 6.23
N ILE A 183 -7.67 10.11 7.48
CA ILE A 183 -6.31 9.65 7.87
C ILE A 183 -5.99 8.33 7.18
N GLY A 184 -6.87 7.32 7.31
CA GLY A 184 -6.64 6.00 6.73
C GLY A 184 -6.62 6.03 5.20
N GLY A 185 -7.56 6.76 4.57
CA GLY A 185 -7.67 6.83 3.12
C GLY A 185 -6.52 7.59 2.46
N VAL A 186 -6.09 8.72 3.03
CA VAL A 186 -4.93 9.49 2.53
C VAL A 186 -3.65 8.68 2.66
N TYR A 187 -3.41 8.07 3.83
CA TYR A 187 -2.24 7.22 4.05
C TYR A 187 -2.21 6.07 3.06
N LYS A 188 -3.31 5.32 2.97
CA LYS A 188 -3.45 4.16 2.09
C LYS A 188 -3.20 4.52 0.62
N ALA A 189 -3.91 5.52 0.11
CA ALA A 189 -3.81 5.91 -1.30
C ALA A 189 -2.37 6.33 -1.65
N THR A 190 -1.73 7.10 -0.79
CA THR A 190 -0.37 7.61 -1.02
C THR A 190 0.65 6.48 -1.02
N VAL A 191 0.63 5.63 0.01
CA VAL A 191 1.64 4.58 0.19
C VAL A 191 1.48 3.47 -0.86
N LEU A 192 0.25 3.01 -1.13
CA LEU A 192 0.04 1.90 -2.07
C LEU A 192 0.24 2.32 -3.52
N SER A 193 -0.17 3.52 -3.90
CA SER A 193 0.05 4.01 -5.27
C SER A 193 1.54 4.10 -5.62
N TYR A 194 2.37 4.58 -4.69
CA TYR A 194 3.83 4.54 -4.83
C TYR A 194 4.34 3.09 -4.84
N THR A 195 3.92 2.27 -3.87
CA THR A 195 4.44 0.89 -3.71
C THR A 195 4.21 0.05 -4.97
N GLN A 196 3.05 0.16 -5.60
CA GLN A 196 2.74 -0.59 -6.82
C GLN A 196 3.65 -0.20 -7.99
N LYS A 197 3.98 1.08 -8.15
CA LYS A 197 4.92 1.55 -9.18
C LYS A 197 6.35 1.12 -8.87
N ALA A 198 6.79 1.34 -7.63
CA ALA A 198 8.16 1.10 -7.20
C ALA A 198 8.53 -0.40 -7.27
N LEU A 199 7.65 -1.29 -6.79
CA LEU A 199 7.94 -2.73 -6.84
C LEU A 199 7.96 -3.27 -8.28
N SER A 200 7.10 -2.76 -9.16
CA SER A 200 7.14 -3.11 -10.58
C SER A 200 8.48 -2.71 -11.21
N ASP A 201 8.96 -1.49 -10.97
CA ASP A 201 10.27 -1.06 -11.49
C ASP A 201 11.43 -1.88 -10.90
N LEU A 202 11.36 -2.24 -9.61
CA LEU A 202 12.37 -3.08 -8.96
C LEU A 202 12.43 -4.51 -9.54
N VAL A 203 11.29 -5.09 -9.92
CA VAL A 203 11.24 -6.37 -10.65
C VAL A 203 12.05 -6.23 -11.94
N ASP A 204 11.83 -5.17 -12.72
CA ASP A 204 12.56 -4.91 -13.96
C ASP A 204 14.06 -4.68 -13.72
N ARG A 205 14.43 -3.99 -12.63
CA ARG A 205 15.83 -3.81 -12.21
C ARG A 205 16.53 -5.12 -11.85
N CYS A 206 15.79 -6.15 -11.46
CA CYS A 206 16.36 -7.47 -11.21
C CYS A 206 16.38 -8.37 -12.47
N GLY A 207 15.82 -7.91 -13.59
CA GLY A 207 15.64 -8.71 -14.80
C GLY A 207 14.76 -9.94 -14.56
N TRP A 208 15.01 -11.03 -15.31
CA TRP A 208 14.23 -12.27 -15.17
C TRP A 208 14.22 -12.83 -13.73
N GLN A 209 15.29 -12.61 -12.96
CA GLN A 209 15.37 -13.01 -11.55
C GLN A 209 14.27 -12.36 -10.69
N GLY A 210 13.90 -11.11 -10.99
CA GLY A 210 12.85 -10.38 -10.27
C GLY A 210 11.45 -10.96 -10.45
N LEU A 211 11.21 -11.72 -11.51
CA LEU A 211 9.91 -12.35 -11.79
C LEU A 211 9.66 -13.58 -10.91
N TYR A 212 10.71 -14.26 -10.45
CA TYR A 212 10.54 -15.50 -9.70
C TYR A 212 10.09 -15.28 -8.28
N ALA A 213 9.06 -16.04 -7.90
CA ALA A 213 8.48 -15.99 -6.57
C ALA A 213 9.48 -16.25 -5.43
N HIS A 214 10.47 -17.12 -5.65
CA HIS A 214 11.49 -17.41 -4.64
C HIS A 214 12.40 -16.21 -4.34
N ASN A 215 12.51 -15.24 -5.26
CA ASN A 215 13.24 -13.99 -5.06
C ASN A 215 12.37 -12.86 -4.45
N GLN A 216 11.16 -13.20 -4.02
CA GLN A 216 10.22 -12.41 -3.20
C GLN A 216 9.64 -11.13 -3.80
N ILE A 217 10.36 -10.34 -4.60
CA ILE A 217 9.89 -9.00 -5.01
C ILE A 217 8.54 -9.07 -5.76
N SER A 218 8.41 -9.96 -6.75
CA SER A 218 7.14 -10.14 -7.47
C SER A 218 6.00 -10.65 -6.59
N GLU A 219 6.30 -11.49 -5.60
CA GLU A 219 5.29 -11.99 -4.64
C GLU A 219 4.83 -10.91 -3.69
N LEU A 220 5.75 -10.10 -3.15
CA LEU A 220 5.44 -8.96 -2.31
C LEU A 220 4.61 -7.93 -3.07
N TRP A 221 4.95 -7.68 -4.34
CA TRP A 221 4.19 -6.80 -5.22
C TRP A 221 2.73 -7.26 -5.37
N LEU A 222 2.52 -8.54 -5.67
CA LEU A 222 1.19 -9.12 -5.85
C LEU A 222 0.42 -9.24 -4.53
N ALA A 223 1.11 -9.42 -3.40
CA ALA A 223 0.51 -9.37 -2.07
C ALA A 223 -0.05 -7.97 -1.76
N GLU A 224 0.74 -6.91 -1.96
CA GLU A 224 0.33 -5.52 -1.76
C GLU A 224 -0.67 -5.02 -2.81
N LYS A 225 -0.72 -5.66 -3.99
CA LYS A 225 -1.81 -5.42 -4.95
C LYS A 225 -3.16 -5.83 -4.35
N GLY A 226 -3.20 -6.90 -3.54
CA GLY A 226 -4.38 -7.27 -2.77
C GLY A 226 -4.77 -6.20 -1.74
N ASN A 227 -3.79 -5.61 -1.04
CA ASN A 227 -4.00 -4.53 -0.08
C ASN A 227 -4.61 -3.28 -0.73
N SER A 228 -4.20 -2.98 -1.97
CA SER A 228 -4.77 -1.88 -2.78
C SER A 228 -6.29 -1.93 -2.93
N ILE A 229 -6.88 -3.13 -2.81
CA ILE A 229 -8.31 -3.42 -3.04
C ILE A 229 -9.03 -3.78 -1.72
N ALA A 230 -8.38 -4.52 -0.83
CA ALA A 230 -8.94 -4.94 0.46
C ALA A 230 -9.21 -3.74 1.37
N GLU A 231 -10.21 -3.79 2.26
CA GLU A 231 -10.55 -2.67 3.17
C GLU A 231 -10.84 -1.34 2.43
N GLY A 232 -11.39 -1.44 1.21
CA GLY A 232 -11.71 -0.32 0.34
C GLY A 232 -10.66 -0.12 -0.75
N ASP A 233 -11.07 -0.24 -2.01
CA ASP A 233 -10.23 0.11 -3.15
C ASP A 233 -9.76 1.56 -3.02
N PHE A 234 -8.44 1.80 -3.13
CA PHE A 234 -7.90 3.13 -2.83
C PHE A 234 -8.41 4.20 -3.79
N VAL A 235 -8.74 3.87 -5.05
CA VAL A 235 -9.30 4.85 -5.99
C VAL A 235 -10.73 5.21 -5.57
N VAL A 236 -11.53 4.21 -5.18
CA VAL A 236 -12.88 4.46 -4.63
C VAL A 236 -12.83 5.30 -3.35
N LEU A 237 -11.86 5.05 -2.47
CA LEU A 237 -11.62 5.89 -1.29
C LEU A 237 -11.26 7.33 -1.69
N CYS A 238 -10.39 7.50 -2.69
CA CYS A 238 -10.03 8.83 -3.19
C CYS A 238 -11.23 9.58 -3.78
N ILE A 239 -12.07 8.90 -4.56
CA ILE A 239 -13.29 9.47 -5.15
C ILE A 239 -14.21 9.99 -4.04
N ARG A 240 -14.43 9.18 -3.00
CA ARG A 240 -15.22 9.59 -1.85
C ARG A 240 -14.58 10.81 -1.17
N LEU A 241 -13.32 10.72 -0.75
CA LEU A 241 -12.64 11.82 -0.05
C LEU A 241 -12.66 13.12 -0.85
N THR A 242 -12.36 13.05 -2.14
CA THR A 242 -12.37 14.21 -3.05
C THR A 242 -13.75 14.86 -3.12
N SER A 243 -14.79 14.05 -3.32
CA SER A 243 -16.16 14.55 -3.36
C SER A 243 -16.55 15.24 -2.05
N GLU A 244 -16.21 14.63 -0.91
CA GLU A 244 -16.56 15.15 0.41
C GLU A 244 -15.81 16.43 0.79
N ILE A 245 -14.53 16.53 0.40
CA ILE A 245 -13.71 17.73 0.59
C ILE A 245 -14.21 18.88 -0.28
N LEU A 246 -14.52 18.64 -1.56
CA LEU A 246 -15.03 19.67 -2.47
C LEU A 246 -16.43 20.17 -2.07
N LEU A 247 -17.23 19.31 -1.43
CA LEU A 247 -18.52 19.69 -0.84
C LEU A 247 -18.39 20.41 0.50
N GLY A 248 -17.17 20.59 1.04
CA GLY A 248 -16.93 21.22 2.33
C GLY A 248 -17.40 20.38 3.53
N ARG A 249 -17.65 19.09 3.33
CA ARG A 249 -18.10 18.18 4.41
C ARG A 249 -16.93 17.68 5.23
N TYR A 250 -15.77 17.49 4.60
CA TYR A 250 -14.51 17.10 5.26
C TYR A 250 -13.41 18.13 5.01
N ALA A 251 -12.44 18.17 5.92
CA ALA A 251 -11.20 18.93 5.74
C ALA A 251 -10.01 18.04 6.12
N PRO A 252 -8.99 17.89 5.25
CA PRO A 252 -7.76 17.22 5.63
C PRO A 252 -7.01 18.02 6.72
N PRO A 253 -6.12 17.38 7.49
CA PRO A 253 -5.25 18.07 8.43
C PRO A 253 -4.50 19.21 7.74
N LYS A 254 -4.50 20.41 8.31
CA LYS A 254 -3.80 21.57 7.74
C LYS A 254 -2.28 21.34 7.71
N ALA A 255 -1.62 21.96 6.74
CA ALA A 255 -0.17 22.02 6.68
C ALA A 255 0.42 22.67 7.94
N ARG A 256 1.48 22.07 8.49
CA ARG A 256 2.31 22.65 9.56
C ARG A 256 3.20 23.76 9.01
N ASP A 257 3.67 23.57 7.78
CA ASP A 257 4.51 24.52 7.05
C ASP A 257 3.93 24.76 5.66
N ALA A 258 3.07 25.79 5.56
CA ALA A 258 2.41 26.17 4.32
C ALA A 258 3.36 26.66 3.22
N GLN A 259 4.63 26.95 3.55
CA GLN A 259 5.64 27.40 2.59
C GLN A 259 6.45 26.26 1.99
N SER A 260 6.37 25.06 2.56
CA SER A 260 7.00 23.87 1.99
C SER A 260 6.49 23.61 0.57
N LEU A 261 7.35 23.08 -0.30
CA LEU A 261 7.03 22.87 -1.72
C LEU A 261 5.81 21.96 -1.89
N LEU A 262 5.72 20.89 -1.10
CA LEU A 262 4.60 19.95 -1.15
C LEU A 262 3.30 20.54 -0.59
N ALA A 263 3.35 21.43 0.41
CA ALA A 263 2.15 22.11 0.90
C ALA A 263 1.60 23.13 -0.11
N ARG A 264 2.50 23.82 -0.83
CA ARG A 264 2.13 24.72 -1.93
C ARG A 264 1.47 23.94 -3.07
N HIS A 265 2.04 22.78 -3.44
CA HIS A 265 1.47 21.88 -4.43
C HIS A 265 0.10 21.36 -4.02
N GLU A 266 -0.05 20.78 -2.82
CA GLU A 266 -1.35 20.35 -2.28
C GLU A 266 -2.39 21.47 -2.35
N THR A 267 -2.03 22.67 -1.88
CA THR A 267 -2.95 23.82 -1.90
C THR A 267 -3.37 24.18 -3.32
N GLY A 268 -2.42 24.22 -4.26
CA GLY A 268 -2.66 24.57 -5.65
C GLY A 268 -3.58 23.59 -6.37
N VAL A 269 -3.26 22.30 -6.32
CA VAL A 269 -4.06 21.28 -7.03
C VAL A 269 -5.48 21.18 -6.47
N TRP A 270 -5.66 21.35 -5.14
CA TRP A 270 -7.00 21.42 -4.56
C TRP A 270 -7.76 22.68 -4.96
N GLU A 271 -7.08 23.81 -5.11
CA GLU A 271 -7.71 25.04 -5.56
C GLU A 271 -8.14 24.97 -7.03
N GLU A 272 -7.29 24.43 -7.90
CA GLU A 272 -7.66 24.12 -9.29
C GLU A 272 -8.88 23.20 -9.35
N ALA A 273 -8.91 22.15 -8.53
CA ALA A 273 -10.07 21.24 -8.45
C ALA A 273 -11.33 21.94 -7.94
N ARG A 274 -11.23 22.87 -6.97
CA ARG A 274 -12.36 23.69 -6.52
C ARG A 274 -12.88 24.62 -7.62
N GLN A 275 -11.98 25.24 -8.39
CA GLN A 275 -12.35 26.10 -9.51
C GLN A 275 -13.06 25.30 -10.61
N ILE A 276 -12.52 24.12 -10.96
CA ILE A 276 -13.19 23.20 -11.88
C ILE A 276 -14.57 22.84 -11.32
N PHE A 277 -14.66 22.42 -10.06
CA PHE A 277 -15.92 22.04 -9.42
C PHE A 277 -16.98 23.15 -9.42
N ALA A 278 -16.58 24.40 -9.12
CA ALA A 278 -17.45 25.57 -9.14
C ALA A 278 -17.97 25.91 -10.55
N SER A 279 -17.23 25.52 -11.60
CA SER A 279 -17.64 25.73 -12.99
C SER A 279 -18.67 24.70 -13.51
N LEU A 280 -18.89 23.60 -12.78
CA LEU A 280 -19.75 22.50 -13.24
C LEU A 280 -21.23 22.81 -13.05
N LYS A 281 -22.04 22.49 -14.06
CA LYS A 281 -23.50 22.74 -14.01
C LYS A 281 -24.28 21.62 -13.31
N GLY A 282 -23.75 20.39 -13.34
CA GLY A 282 -24.42 19.19 -12.80
C GLY A 282 -24.07 18.83 -11.35
N GLY A 283 -23.25 19.63 -10.67
CA GLY A 283 -22.74 19.34 -9.32
C GLY A 283 -21.96 18.02 -9.23
N HIS A 284 -21.75 17.53 -8.00
CA HIS A 284 -20.90 16.35 -7.72
C HIS A 284 -21.43 15.00 -8.23
N ARG A 285 -22.68 14.94 -8.75
CA ARG A 285 -23.29 13.73 -9.33
C ARG A 285 -23.49 13.82 -10.83
N GLY A 286 -23.11 14.93 -11.45
CA GLY A 286 -23.28 15.15 -12.88
C GLY A 286 -22.20 14.44 -13.72
N PRO A 287 -22.46 14.26 -15.03
CA PRO A 287 -21.49 13.66 -15.95
C PRO A 287 -20.19 14.47 -16.08
N GLU A 288 -20.25 15.80 -15.91
CA GLU A 288 -19.06 16.65 -15.95
C GLU A 288 -18.12 16.39 -14.76
N PHE A 289 -18.67 16.13 -13.56
CA PHE A 289 -17.87 15.78 -12.38
C PHE A 289 -17.18 14.44 -12.58
N ASN A 290 -17.91 13.46 -13.13
CA ASN A 290 -17.36 12.17 -13.51
C ASN A 290 -16.19 12.30 -14.50
N ALA A 291 -16.31 13.17 -15.50
CA ALA A 291 -15.29 13.33 -16.53
C ALA A 291 -14.09 14.19 -16.10
N ARG A 292 -14.30 15.20 -15.25
CA ARG A 292 -13.29 16.25 -14.96
C ARG A 292 -12.71 16.20 -13.56
N ILE A 293 -13.44 15.70 -12.56
CA ILE A 293 -12.98 15.66 -11.16
C ILE A 293 -12.58 14.25 -10.74
N LEU A 294 -13.38 13.23 -11.06
CA LEU A 294 -13.07 11.86 -10.61
C LEU A 294 -11.67 11.37 -11.01
N PRO A 295 -11.17 11.63 -12.24
CA PRO A 295 -9.80 11.28 -12.62
C PRO A 295 -8.72 11.96 -11.78
N LEU A 296 -9.01 13.13 -11.21
CA LEU A 296 -8.10 13.89 -10.35
C LEU A 296 -8.09 13.39 -8.90
N SER A 297 -9.03 12.51 -8.52
CA SER A 297 -9.22 12.13 -7.11
C SER A 297 -7.96 11.53 -6.49
N LEU A 298 -7.27 10.64 -7.21
CA LEU A 298 -6.04 10.02 -6.73
C LEU A 298 -4.91 11.06 -6.60
N PRO A 299 -4.55 11.85 -7.65
CA PRO A 299 -3.57 12.92 -7.53
C PRO A 299 -3.84 13.91 -6.39
N LEU A 300 -5.08 14.33 -6.17
CA LEU A 300 -5.45 15.28 -5.10
C LEU A 300 -5.21 14.71 -3.70
N VAL A 301 -5.64 13.46 -3.48
CA VAL A 301 -5.43 12.77 -2.21
C VAL A 301 -3.96 12.42 -2.01
N GLN A 302 -3.24 12.08 -3.07
CA GLN A 302 -1.79 11.87 -3.03
C GLN A 302 -1.03 13.13 -2.66
N ALA A 303 -1.36 14.30 -3.22
CA ALA A 303 -0.69 15.56 -2.86
C ALA A 303 -0.83 15.86 -1.36
N THR A 304 -2.01 15.60 -0.80
CA THR A 304 -2.28 15.68 0.64
C THR A 304 -1.36 14.75 1.43
N GLY A 305 -1.27 13.48 1.02
CA GLY A 305 -0.46 12.50 1.72
C GLY A 305 1.05 12.70 1.56
N GLN A 306 1.52 13.16 0.40
CA GLN A 306 2.93 13.50 0.16
C GLN A 306 3.39 14.60 1.09
N ARG A 307 2.61 15.67 1.25
CA ARG A 307 2.88 16.71 2.26
C ARG A 307 2.89 16.11 3.66
N MET A 308 1.85 15.38 4.05
CA MET A 308 1.75 14.82 5.41
C MET A 308 2.93 13.89 5.74
N ALA A 309 3.34 13.04 4.79
CA ALA A 309 4.49 12.16 4.92
C ALA A 309 5.79 12.95 5.09
N TYR A 310 5.99 14.00 4.29
CA TYR A 310 7.15 14.89 4.40
C TYR A 310 7.18 15.62 5.75
N GLU A 311 6.04 16.11 6.24
CA GLU A 311 5.96 16.78 7.54
C GLU A 311 6.28 15.84 8.70
N ALA A 312 5.80 14.60 8.64
CA ALA A 312 6.13 13.57 9.62
C ALA A 312 7.63 13.23 9.59
N ALA A 313 8.20 13.09 8.40
CA ALA A 313 9.64 12.84 8.23
C ALA A 313 10.50 14.02 8.70
N LYS A 314 10.13 15.26 8.37
CA LYS A 314 10.80 16.48 8.85
C LYS A 314 10.74 16.59 10.37
N TYR A 315 9.61 16.21 10.99
CA TYR A 315 9.49 16.16 12.44
C TYR A 315 10.45 15.13 13.05
N ALA A 316 10.49 13.91 12.51
CA ALA A 316 11.40 12.84 12.94
C ALA A 316 12.89 13.20 12.76
N LEU A 317 13.23 13.95 11.70
CA LEU A 317 14.60 14.44 11.49
C LEU A 317 15.07 15.36 12.63
N VAL A 318 14.17 16.18 13.19
CA VAL A 318 14.49 17.16 14.23
C VAL A 318 14.43 16.55 15.64
N HIS A 319 13.44 15.70 15.90
CA HIS A 319 13.17 15.20 17.26
C HIS A 319 13.64 13.75 17.48
N GLY A 320 14.20 13.13 16.44
CA GLY A 320 14.51 11.71 16.42
C GLY A 320 13.29 10.85 16.11
N SER A 321 13.53 9.60 15.73
CA SER A 321 12.48 8.58 15.63
C SER A 321 12.46 7.72 16.89
N ALA A 322 11.27 7.41 17.40
CA ALA A 322 11.10 6.50 18.53
C ALA A 322 11.48 5.05 18.16
N HIS A 323 11.25 4.65 16.90
CA HIS A 323 11.52 3.32 16.36
C HIS A 323 11.82 3.41 14.85
N GLY A 324 12.74 2.60 14.33
CA GLY A 324 12.95 2.44 12.88
C GLY A 324 14.26 3.01 12.35
N LEU A 325 14.32 3.19 11.02
CA LEU A 325 15.50 3.69 10.32
C LEU A 325 15.74 5.18 10.60
N THR A 326 16.99 5.55 10.80
CA THR A 326 17.40 6.94 11.06
C THR A 326 16.97 7.84 9.91
N MET A 327 16.14 8.84 10.21
CA MET A 327 15.82 9.90 9.26
C MET A 327 17.06 10.77 9.05
N THR A 328 17.48 10.94 7.79
CA THR A 328 18.61 11.80 7.43
C THR A 328 18.15 12.92 6.50
N PRO A 329 18.89 14.04 6.40
CA PRO A 329 18.59 15.09 5.43
C PRO A 329 18.53 14.57 3.98
N GLN A 330 19.38 13.59 3.63
CA GLN A 330 19.43 12.99 2.29
C GLN A 330 18.17 12.16 1.98
N VAL A 331 17.66 11.42 2.96
CA VAL A 331 16.40 10.67 2.83
C VAL A 331 15.22 11.63 2.62
N LEU A 332 15.15 12.69 3.43
CA LEU A 332 14.09 13.69 3.33
C LEU A 332 14.11 14.42 1.97
N ASP A 333 15.31 14.82 1.52
CA ASP A 333 15.51 15.51 0.23
C ASP A 333 15.14 14.61 -0.96
N LEU A 334 15.57 13.33 -0.96
CA LEU A 334 15.22 12.40 -2.03
C LEU A 334 13.72 12.09 -2.05
N PHE A 335 13.07 11.99 -0.88
CA PHE A 335 11.62 11.82 -0.80
C PHE A 335 10.87 13.02 -1.39
N GLU A 336 11.22 14.25 -0.97
CA GLU A 336 10.61 15.48 -1.48
C GLU A 336 10.79 15.60 -3.00
N CYS A 337 12.02 15.37 -3.50
CA CYS A 337 12.31 15.39 -4.92
C CYS A 337 11.49 14.36 -5.70
N THR A 338 11.34 13.14 -5.16
CA THR A 338 10.54 12.10 -5.81
C THR A 338 9.06 12.49 -5.88
N CYS A 339 8.51 13.10 -4.82
CA CYS A 339 7.13 13.60 -4.82
C CYS A 339 6.94 14.72 -5.86
N ILE A 340 7.87 15.68 -5.92
CA ILE A 340 7.85 16.77 -6.90
C ILE A 340 7.84 16.22 -8.34
N MET A 341 8.61 15.17 -8.61
CA MET A 341 8.72 14.55 -9.93
C MET A 341 7.48 13.74 -10.36
N GLU A 342 6.48 13.54 -9.49
CA GLU A 342 5.18 12.97 -9.88
C GLU A 342 4.29 13.99 -10.61
N ASP A 343 4.53 15.30 -10.41
CA ASP A 343 3.81 16.37 -11.10
C ASP A 343 4.73 17.57 -11.42
N PRO A 344 5.79 17.37 -12.22
CA PRO A 344 6.75 18.44 -12.53
C PRO A 344 6.11 19.58 -13.33
N SER A 345 5.01 19.31 -14.05
CA SER A 345 4.22 20.31 -14.77
C SER A 345 3.72 21.41 -13.85
N TRP A 346 3.12 21.05 -12.72
CA TRP A 346 2.54 22.02 -11.79
C TRP A 346 3.60 22.99 -11.25
N TYR A 347 4.78 22.48 -10.87
CA TYR A 347 5.88 23.30 -10.36
C TYR A 347 6.45 24.26 -11.42
N VAL A 348 6.50 23.83 -12.68
CA VAL A 348 6.94 24.67 -13.80
C VAL A 348 5.92 25.75 -14.11
N GLU A 349 4.64 25.38 -14.23
CA GLU A 349 3.55 26.30 -14.56
C GLU A 349 3.36 27.38 -13.49
N ASN A 350 3.56 27.02 -12.22
CA ASN A 350 3.47 27.96 -11.09
C ASN A 350 4.78 28.72 -10.82
N GLY A 351 5.76 28.67 -11.74
CA GLY A 351 7.01 29.42 -11.64
C GLY A 351 7.88 29.07 -10.44
N ILE A 352 7.74 27.85 -9.90
CA ILE A 352 8.48 27.39 -8.72
C ILE A 352 9.91 27.00 -9.10
N MET A 353 10.03 26.19 -10.15
CA MET A 353 11.30 25.69 -10.68
C MET A 353 11.18 25.42 -12.17
N SER A 354 12.24 25.69 -12.92
CA SER A 354 12.38 25.27 -14.32
C SER A 354 12.61 23.75 -14.42
N ARG A 355 12.39 23.21 -15.62
CA ARG A 355 12.66 21.79 -15.91
C ARG A 355 14.12 21.39 -15.65
N GLN A 356 15.07 22.31 -15.92
CA GLN A 356 16.49 22.05 -15.70
C GLN A 356 16.83 22.03 -14.21
N GLU A 357 16.26 22.94 -13.41
CA GLU A 357 16.43 22.94 -11.96
C GLU A 357 15.84 21.67 -11.33
N LEU A 358 14.66 21.24 -11.77
CA LEU A 358 14.04 19.98 -11.33
C LEU A 358 14.93 18.77 -11.64
N LEU A 359 15.48 18.70 -12.86
CA LEU A 359 16.41 17.64 -13.24
C LEU A 359 17.66 17.64 -12.35
N ASN A 360 18.31 18.80 -12.19
CA ASN A 360 19.52 18.93 -11.39
C ASN A 360 19.25 18.57 -9.92
N ARG A 361 18.14 19.02 -9.34
CA ARG A 361 17.74 18.69 -7.97
C ARG A 361 17.56 17.19 -7.80
N ASN A 362 16.84 16.53 -8.72
CA ASN A 362 16.62 15.09 -8.67
C ASN A 362 17.92 14.28 -8.83
N VAL A 363 18.86 14.72 -9.69
CA VAL A 363 20.18 14.08 -9.82
C VAL A 363 20.96 14.23 -8.51
N ASN A 364 21.07 15.44 -7.98
CA ASN A 364 21.81 15.71 -6.74
C ASN A 364 21.24 14.92 -5.55
N ALA A 365 19.92 14.85 -5.41
CA ALA A 365 19.27 14.11 -4.32
C ALA A 365 19.59 12.61 -4.37
N VAL A 366 19.66 12.01 -5.57
CA VAL A 366 20.06 10.61 -5.74
C VAL A 366 21.55 10.42 -5.45
N GLU A 367 22.42 11.30 -5.96
CA GLU A 367 23.87 11.22 -5.72
C GLU A 367 24.22 11.37 -4.25
N ASN A 368 23.54 12.29 -3.54
CA ASN A 368 23.70 12.51 -2.11
C ASN A 368 23.29 11.28 -1.27
N MET A 369 22.45 10.40 -1.80
CA MET A 369 22.07 9.15 -1.15
C MET A 369 23.10 8.03 -1.32
N LEU A 370 24.00 8.10 -2.31
CA LEU A 370 24.96 7.03 -2.58
C LEU A 370 25.88 6.67 -1.40
N PRO A 371 26.39 7.62 -0.60
CA PRO A 371 27.20 7.28 0.58
C PRO A 371 26.45 6.44 1.62
N LEU A 372 25.12 6.62 1.72
CA LEU A 372 24.27 5.89 2.66
C LEU A 372 23.76 4.57 2.07
N LEU A 373 23.66 4.47 0.75
CA LEU A 373 23.03 3.36 0.05
C LEU A 373 23.65 2.01 0.42
N GLY A 374 24.98 1.96 0.59
CA GLY A 374 25.69 0.73 0.97
C GLY A 374 25.24 0.16 2.33
N GLU A 375 25.02 1.03 3.33
CA GLU A 375 24.51 0.61 4.63
C GLU A 375 23.02 0.26 4.54
N MET A 376 22.23 1.08 3.85
CA MET A 376 20.78 0.87 3.72
C MET A 376 20.42 -0.44 3.03
N ILE A 377 21.17 -0.88 2.02
CA ILE A 377 20.90 -2.17 1.35
C ILE A 377 21.32 -3.37 2.20
N ASN A 378 22.24 -3.19 3.16
CA ASN A 378 22.77 -4.23 4.05
C ASN A 378 22.14 -4.20 5.44
N ASP A 379 20.93 -3.68 5.52
CA ASP A 379 20.18 -3.53 6.75
C ASP A 379 19.83 -4.88 7.40
N GLU A 380 20.46 -5.16 8.54
CA GLU A 380 20.31 -6.43 9.26
C GLU A 380 18.93 -6.58 9.91
N ALA A 381 18.22 -5.47 10.19
CA ALA A 381 16.93 -5.54 10.86
C ALA A 381 15.84 -6.18 10.00
N VAL A 382 16.06 -6.30 8.68
CA VAL A 382 15.15 -6.97 7.75
C VAL A 382 15.65 -8.33 7.26
N ASP A 383 16.82 -8.78 7.70
CA ASP A 383 17.42 -10.04 7.22
C ASP A 383 16.54 -11.26 7.50
N ALA A 384 15.82 -11.27 8.62
CA ALA A 384 14.89 -12.33 8.97
C ALA A 384 13.70 -12.45 7.98
N PHE A 385 13.39 -11.38 7.24
CA PHE A 385 12.31 -11.36 6.25
C PHE A 385 12.82 -11.60 4.82
N ILE A 386 14.14 -11.65 4.61
CA ILE A 386 14.76 -11.86 3.30
C ILE A 386 15.13 -13.35 3.13
N VAL A 387 14.27 -14.07 2.42
CA VAL A 387 14.48 -15.47 2.00
C VAL A 387 14.96 -15.61 0.55
N ALA A 388 15.02 -14.50 -0.19
CA ALA A 388 15.43 -14.47 -1.59
C ALA A 388 16.85 -15.03 -1.76
N PRO A 389 17.05 -16.12 -2.52
CA PRO A 389 18.38 -16.71 -2.67
C PRO A 389 19.34 -15.78 -3.42
N MET A 390 18.84 -14.92 -4.32
CA MET A 390 19.67 -14.03 -5.13
C MET A 390 20.43 -12.94 -4.35
N VAL A 391 20.21 -12.81 -3.04
CA VAL A 391 20.86 -11.79 -2.22
C VAL A 391 22.24 -12.20 -1.72
N LYS A 392 22.62 -13.48 -1.83
CA LYS A 392 23.97 -13.98 -1.52
C LYS A 392 24.37 -15.10 -2.48
N GLU A 393 25.61 -15.09 -2.95
CA GLU A 393 26.13 -16.09 -3.89
C GLU A 393 26.00 -17.53 -3.38
N ASP A 394 26.29 -17.77 -2.09
CA ASP A 394 26.20 -19.08 -1.46
C ASP A 394 24.75 -19.61 -1.40
N ARG A 395 23.80 -18.75 -1.04
CA ARG A 395 22.37 -19.06 -1.03
C ARG A 395 21.86 -19.37 -2.43
N LEU A 396 22.28 -18.57 -3.41
CA LEU A 396 21.91 -18.80 -4.81
C LEU A 396 22.46 -20.12 -5.35
N ALA A 397 23.73 -20.43 -5.07
CA ALA A 397 24.35 -21.68 -5.47
C ALA A 397 23.69 -22.90 -4.78
N SER A 398 23.37 -22.79 -3.50
CA SER A 398 22.64 -23.82 -2.76
C SER A 398 21.24 -24.03 -3.31
N PHE A 399 20.53 -22.94 -3.63
CA PHE A 399 19.20 -23.00 -4.24
C PHE A 399 19.26 -23.74 -5.58
N PHE A 400 20.14 -23.34 -6.50
CA PHE A 400 20.28 -24.02 -7.80
C PHE A 400 20.66 -25.49 -7.66
N SER A 401 21.52 -25.84 -6.69
CA SER A 401 21.93 -27.23 -6.45
C SER A 401 20.77 -28.11 -5.93
N SER A 402 19.72 -27.51 -5.37
CA SER A 402 18.51 -28.22 -4.91
C SER A 402 17.47 -28.45 -6.01
N LEU A 403 17.63 -27.81 -7.18
CA LEU A 403 16.63 -27.88 -8.24
C LEU A 403 16.75 -29.19 -9.04
N PRO A 404 15.62 -29.73 -9.51
CA PRO A 404 15.63 -30.83 -10.47
C PRO A 404 16.47 -30.45 -11.69
N SER A 405 17.45 -31.28 -12.01
CA SER A 405 18.36 -31.09 -13.14
C SER A 405 18.23 -32.25 -14.11
N PHE A 406 18.16 -31.95 -15.40
CA PHE A 406 18.00 -32.94 -16.47
C PHE A 406 19.26 -32.92 -17.33
N HIS A 407 19.94 -34.06 -17.43
CA HIS A 407 21.23 -34.17 -18.11
C HIS A 407 21.13 -35.11 -19.31
N GLY A 408 21.71 -34.70 -20.44
CA GLY A 408 21.91 -35.58 -21.59
C GLY A 408 23.08 -36.55 -21.37
N LEU A 409 23.12 -37.64 -22.14
CA LEU A 409 24.24 -38.59 -22.12
C LEU A 409 25.55 -37.87 -22.48
N GLY A 410 26.56 -37.97 -21.60
CA GLY A 410 27.90 -37.40 -21.80
C GLY A 410 28.06 -35.92 -21.46
N ALA A 411 27.06 -35.27 -20.82
CA ALA A 411 27.22 -33.90 -20.35
C ALA A 411 27.98 -33.86 -19.02
N ASP A 412 29.29 -33.61 -19.08
CA ASP A 412 30.03 -33.17 -17.89
C ASP A 412 29.47 -31.83 -17.40
N ILE A 413 29.31 -31.70 -16.08
CA ILE A 413 28.72 -30.53 -15.44
C ILE A 413 29.69 -29.35 -15.57
N ILE A 414 29.65 -28.64 -16.69
CA ILE A 414 30.28 -27.32 -16.80
C ILE A 414 29.36 -26.33 -16.07
N ARG A 415 29.59 -26.14 -14.76
CA ARG A 415 28.90 -25.10 -13.99
C ARG A 415 29.33 -23.74 -14.53
N ALA A 416 28.46 -23.05 -15.25
CA ALA A 416 28.64 -21.64 -15.56
C ALA A 416 28.76 -20.87 -14.23
N LYS A 417 29.88 -20.19 -14.02
CA LYS A 417 30.00 -19.17 -12.96
C LYS A 417 29.06 -18.03 -13.36
N LEU A 418 27.94 -17.89 -12.65
CA LEU A 418 26.92 -16.85 -12.87
C LEU A 418 27.39 -15.47 -12.41
#